data_AF-A0AAW1H3P7-F1
#
_entry.id   AF-A0AAW1H3P7-F1
#
_cell.length_a   1.000
_cell.length_b   1.000
_cell.length_c   1.000
_cell.angle_alpha   90.00
_cell.angle_beta   90.00
_cell.angle_gamma   90.00
#
_symmetry.space_group_name_H-M   'P 1'
#
loop_
_entity.id
_entity.type
_entity.pdbx_description
1 polymer ?
#
loop_
_entity_poly.entity_id
_entity_poly.type
_entity_poly.pdbx_seq_one_letter_code
_entity_poly.pdbx_strand_id
1 'polypeptide(L)'
;MDSLLMRLGSLSLIKQGKPLQNYLTIPLQSNEYITQISGTYGKYAYSRSDSNVATLSIHTNLKQYGPYGREELVQNPSSFTSPTGSVVGFFGRHSNYLESIGVYLQY
;
A
#
# COMPACT_ATOMS: atom_id res chain seq x y z
N MET A 1 -13.51 8.88 14.28
CA MET A 1 -13.50 7.91 13.17
C MET A 1 -12.19 8.11 12.47
N ASP A 2 -11.20 7.35 12.88
CA ASP A 2 -9.81 7.62 12.54
C ASP A 2 -9.52 7.03 11.16
N SER A 3 -9.34 7.91 10.17
CA SER A 3 -8.95 7.52 8.83
C SER A 3 -7.46 7.24 8.80
N LEU A 4 -7.09 6.03 8.37
CA LEU A 4 -5.71 5.66 8.11
C LEU A 4 -5.27 6.28 6.77
N LEU A 5 -4.55 7.40 6.83
CA LEU A 5 -3.91 8.03 5.67
C LEU A 5 -2.66 7.25 5.27
N MET A 6 -2.82 6.24 4.41
CA MET A 6 -1.68 5.55 3.79
C MET A 6 -1.21 6.34 2.55
N ARG A 7 -0.08 7.04 2.67
CA ARG A 7 0.55 7.77 1.55
C ARG A 7 1.34 6.79 0.67
N LEU A 8 0.68 6.24 -0.34
CA LEU A 8 1.36 5.55 -1.43
C LEU A 8 1.83 6.60 -2.45
N GLY A 9 3.14 6.78 -2.54
CA GLY A 9 3.85 7.46 -3.64
C GLY A 9 3.23 8.76 -4.17
N SER A 10 3.63 9.91 -3.64
CA SER A 10 3.66 11.11 -4.48
C SER A 10 4.80 12.04 -4.09
N LEU A 11 5.72 12.16 -5.05
CA LEU A 11 6.51 13.35 -5.25
C LEU A 11 5.54 14.53 -5.33
N SER A 12 5.63 15.46 -4.39
CA SER A 12 4.82 16.69 -4.42
C SER A 12 5.38 17.60 -5.50
N LEU A 13 4.84 17.55 -6.72
CA LEU A 13 5.03 18.60 -7.72
C LEU A 13 3.82 19.53 -7.67
N ILE A 14 3.97 20.69 -7.02
CA ILE A 14 2.98 21.76 -7.10
C ILE A 14 3.07 22.34 -8.51
N LYS A 15 2.32 21.78 -9.46
CA LYS A 15 2.05 22.46 -10.73
C LYS A 15 0.75 23.25 -10.56
N GLN A 16 0.91 24.56 -10.36
CA GLN A 16 -0.10 25.61 -10.51
C GLN A 16 -1.56 25.14 -10.43
N GLY A 17 -2.10 25.11 -9.20
CA GLY A 17 -3.53 25.35 -8.99
C GLY A 17 -4.53 24.19 -9.15
N LYS A 18 -4.11 22.91 -9.26
CA LYS A 18 -5.04 21.77 -9.13
C LYS A 18 -4.46 20.64 -8.26
N PRO A 19 -5.15 20.19 -7.18
CA PRO A 19 -4.71 19.04 -6.39
C PRO A 19 -4.80 17.75 -7.21
N LEU A 20 -3.79 16.87 -7.08
CA LEU A 20 -3.76 15.55 -7.71
C LEU A 20 -4.98 14.72 -7.23
N GLN A 21 -5.79 14.24 -8.18
CA GLN A 21 -7.18 13.81 -7.96
C GLN A 21 -7.43 12.37 -7.46
N ASN A 22 -6.43 11.56 -7.09
CA ASN A 22 -6.65 10.11 -6.89
C ASN A 22 -6.14 9.57 -5.55
N TYR A 23 -6.74 10.01 -4.44
CA TYR A 23 -6.56 9.32 -3.15
C TYR A 23 -7.64 8.27 -2.98
N LEU A 24 -7.23 7.04 -2.67
CA LEU A 24 -8.15 5.99 -2.24
C LEU A 24 -8.22 6.00 -0.71
N THR A 25 -9.42 6.05 -0.16
CA THR A 25 -9.67 5.85 1.27
C THR A 25 -10.39 4.52 1.46
N ILE A 26 -9.94 3.71 2.42
CA ILE A 26 -10.60 2.46 2.82
C ILE A 26 -11.43 2.76 4.08
N PRO A 27 -12.77 2.83 3.99
CA PRO A 27 -13.62 3.04 5.15
C PRO A 27 -13.82 1.73 5.91
N LEU A 28 -13.29 1.63 7.12
CA LEU A 28 -13.55 0.48 8.00
C LEU A 28 -14.92 0.62 8.65
N GLN A 29 -15.68 -0.47 8.66
CA GLN A 29 -16.94 -0.57 9.37
C GLN A 29 -16.72 -0.67 10.90
N SER A 30 -17.81 -0.56 11.67
CA SER A 30 -17.74 -0.80 13.11
C SER A 30 -17.26 -2.23 13.38
N ASN A 31 -16.27 -2.38 14.27
CA ASN A 31 -15.57 -3.64 14.57
C ASN A 31 -14.82 -4.27 13.37
N GLU A 32 -14.60 -3.52 12.28
CA GLU A 32 -13.70 -3.92 11.22
C GLU A 32 -12.28 -3.44 11.54
N TYR A 33 -11.33 -4.37 11.55
CA TYR A 33 -9.92 -4.10 11.82
C TYR A 33 -9.04 -4.86 10.84
N ILE A 34 -7.86 -4.32 10.60
CA ILE A 34 -6.91 -4.87 9.62
C ILE A 34 -6.21 -6.07 10.24
N THR A 35 -6.13 -7.15 9.47
CA THR A 35 -5.53 -8.42 9.88
C THR A 35 -4.21 -8.73 9.19
N GLN A 36 -4.04 -8.22 7.97
CA GLN A 36 -2.92 -8.58 7.10
C GLN A 36 -2.79 -7.63 5.91
N ILE A 37 -1.62 -7.60 5.30
CA ILE A 37 -1.42 -7.06 3.96
C ILE A 37 -0.87 -8.13 3.03
N SER A 38 -1.22 -8.05 1.75
CA SER A 38 -0.61 -8.85 0.70
C SER A 38 -0.45 -8.01 -0.56
N GLY A 39 0.27 -8.51 -1.54
CA GLY A 39 0.41 -7.84 -2.81
C GLY A 39 1.52 -8.44 -3.64
N THR A 40 1.98 -7.69 -4.63
CA THR A 40 3.09 -8.06 -5.48
C THR A 40 4.13 -6.95 -5.54
N TYR A 41 5.38 -7.33 -5.77
CA TYR A 41 6.50 -6.40 -5.92
C TYR A 41 7.34 -6.75 -7.14
N GLY A 42 8.05 -5.77 -7.67
CA GLY A 42 8.99 -5.95 -8.78
C GLY A 42 9.70 -4.66 -9.17
N LYS A 43 10.45 -4.70 -10.27
CA LYS A 43 11.23 -3.55 -10.75
C LYS A 43 10.45 -2.74 -11.78
N TYR A 44 10.12 -1.49 -11.46
CA TYR A 44 9.65 -0.53 -12.47
C TYR A 44 10.78 -0.10 -13.41
N ALA A 45 10.47 0.15 -14.69
CA ALA A 45 11.45 0.47 -15.73
C ALA A 45 12.38 1.66 -15.39
N TYR A 46 11.85 2.67 -14.68
CA TYR A 46 12.58 3.88 -14.30
C TYR A 46 12.90 3.97 -12.80
N SER A 47 12.70 2.87 -12.07
CA SER A 47 13.00 2.83 -10.64
C SER A 47 14.49 2.60 -10.39
N ARG A 48 15.05 3.35 -9.43
CA ARG A 48 16.38 3.08 -8.87
C ARG A 48 16.39 1.93 -7.86
N SER A 49 15.23 1.59 -7.28
CA SER A 49 15.06 0.39 -6.46
C SER A 49 14.80 -0.82 -7.34
N ASP A 50 15.46 -1.94 -7.05
CA ASP A 50 15.25 -3.22 -7.74
C ASP A 50 13.93 -3.90 -7.34
N SER A 51 13.28 -3.41 -6.29
CA SER A 51 11.98 -3.92 -5.83
C SER A 51 11.12 -2.78 -5.31
N ASN A 52 9.90 -2.69 -5.83
CA ASN A 52 8.87 -1.76 -5.38
C ASN A 52 7.56 -2.52 -5.29
N VAL A 53 6.71 -2.11 -4.36
CA VAL A 53 5.35 -2.63 -4.22
C VAL A 53 4.54 -2.21 -5.44
N ALA A 54 4.13 -3.20 -6.22
CA ALA A 54 3.39 -3.05 -7.47
C ALA A 54 1.88 -3.12 -7.23
N THR A 55 1.45 -4.01 -6.33
CA THR A 55 0.08 -4.10 -5.86
C THR A 55 0.01 -4.22 -4.34
N LEU A 56 -1.08 -3.76 -3.73
CA LEU A 56 -1.35 -3.88 -2.30
C LEU A 56 -2.82 -4.20 -2.06
N SER A 57 -3.08 -5.23 -1.28
CA SER A 57 -4.37 -5.58 -0.71
C SER A 57 -4.32 -5.44 0.81
N ILE A 58 -5.39 -4.90 1.38
CA ILE A 58 -5.60 -4.83 2.83
C ILE A 58 -6.65 -5.87 3.19
N HIS A 59 -6.29 -6.78 4.08
CA HIS A 59 -7.21 -7.78 4.61
C HIS A 59 -7.73 -7.30 5.96
N THR A 60 -9.03 -7.43 6.17
CA THR A 60 -9.68 -7.19 7.45
C THR A 60 -10.28 -8.49 7.98
N ASN A 61 -10.78 -8.46 9.20
CA ASN A 61 -11.59 -9.55 9.75
C ASN A 61 -12.91 -9.76 8.99
N LEU A 62 -13.32 -8.84 8.10
CA LEU A 62 -14.58 -8.92 7.36
C LEU A 62 -14.38 -9.21 5.87
N LYS A 63 -13.37 -8.62 5.23
CA LYS A 63 -13.16 -8.71 3.78
C LYS A 63 -11.77 -8.27 3.34
N GLN A 64 -11.51 -8.42 2.05
CA GLN A 64 -10.32 -7.88 1.40
C GLN A 64 -10.66 -6.59 0.64
N TYR A 65 -9.80 -5.59 0.76
CA TYR A 65 -9.77 -4.39 -0.07
C TYR A 65 -8.58 -4.48 -1.05
N GLY A 66 -8.81 -4.16 -2.32
CA GLY A 66 -7.79 -4.23 -3.38
C GLY A 66 -7.91 -5.50 -4.25
N PRO A 67 -6.87 -5.84 -5.03
CA PRO A 67 -5.56 -5.21 -5.05
C PRO A 67 -5.57 -3.81 -5.66
N TYR A 68 -4.78 -2.91 -5.08
CA TYR A 68 -4.55 -1.56 -5.59
C TYR A 68 -3.15 -1.46 -6.19
N GLY A 69 -3.04 -0.89 -7.38
CA GLY A 69 -1.79 -0.82 -8.13
C GLY A 69 -1.86 -1.60 -9.43
N ARG A 70 -0.70 -1.81 -10.07
CA ARG A 70 -0.60 -2.38 -11.42
C ARG A 70 0.64 -3.25 -11.51
N GLU A 71 0.45 -4.56 -11.38
CA GLU A 71 1.51 -5.55 -11.49
C GLU A 71 2.16 -5.57 -12.87
N GLU A 72 1.38 -5.31 -13.92
CA GLU A 72 1.86 -5.34 -15.31
C GLU A 72 2.90 -4.25 -15.64
N LEU A 73 3.10 -3.30 -14.72
CA LEU A 73 4.09 -2.22 -14.86
C LEU A 73 5.46 -2.58 -14.27
N VAL A 74 5.60 -3.73 -13.60
CA VAL A 74 6.88 -4.19 -13.03
C VAL A 74 7.42 -5.43 -13.76
N GLN A 75 8.74 -5.55 -13.79
CA GLN A 75 9.43 -6.74 -14.29
C GLN A 75 9.55 -7.79 -13.19
N ASN A 76 9.36 -9.06 -13.57
CA ASN A 76 9.46 -10.24 -12.70
C ASN A 76 8.66 -10.10 -11.38
N PRO A 77 7.33 -9.90 -11.46
CA PRO A 77 6.53 -9.72 -10.26
C PRO A 77 6.60 -10.93 -9.34
N SER A 78 6.66 -10.68 -8.04
CA SER A 78 6.62 -11.71 -6.99
C SER A 78 5.63 -11.31 -5.92
N SER A 79 4.89 -12.29 -5.38
CA SER A 79 3.89 -12.06 -4.35
C SER A 79 4.51 -11.97 -2.95
N PHE A 80 3.93 -11.14 -2.10
CA PHE A 80 4.23 -11.05 -0.69
C PHE A 80 2.95 -11.05 0.14
N THR A 81 3.08 -11.51 1.38
CA THR A 81 2.00 -11.55 2.36
C THR A 81 2.61 -11.37 3.75
N SER A 82 2.08 -10.45 4.56
CA SER A 82 2.51 -10.30 5.96
C SER A 82 1.99 -11.44 6.82
N PRO A 83 2.51 -11.66 8.04
CA PRO A 83 1.82 -12.51 9.01
C PRO A 83 0.40 -11.97 9.31
N THR A 84 -0.51 -12.87 9.69
CA THR A 84 -1.86 -12.53 10.14
C THR A 84 -1.84 -12.17 11.62
N GLY A 85 -2.50 -11.08 12.01
CA GLY A 85 -2.64 -10.64 13.40
C GLY A 85 -3.37 -9.31 13.53
N SER A 86 -3.49 -8.73 14.73
CA SER A 86 -4.10 -7.40 14.87
C SER A 86 -3.13 -6.33 14.38
N VAL A 87 -3.36 -5.79 13.18
CA VAL A 87 -2.50 -4.74 12.62
C VAL A 87 -2.85 -3.40 13.27
N VAL A 88 -1.90 -2.85 14.02
CA VAL A 88 -2.05 -1.57 14.75
C VAL A 88 -1.29 -0.41 14.12
N GLY A 89 -0.50 -0.68 13.08
CA GLY A 89 0.23 0.35 12.38
C GLY A 89 0.98 -0.18 11.16
N PHE A 90 1.52 0.73 10.38
CA PHE A 90 2.27 0.45 9.17
C PHE A 90 3.61 1.19 9.21
N PHE A 91 4.60 0.62 8.55
CA PHE A 91 5.88 1.27 8.29
C PHE A 91 6.33 0.94 6.87
N GLY A 92 7.31 1.67 6.36
CA GLY A 92 7.80 1.43 5.00
C GLY A 92 8.75 2.51 4.52
N ARG A 93 9.18 2.36 3.26
CA ARG A 93 10.03 3.31 2.55
C ARG A 93 9.38 3.70 1.23
N HIS A 94 9.49 4.97 0.88
CA HIS A 94 9.01 5.47 -0.39
C HIS A 94 10.01 6.45 -0.99
N SER A 95 9.94 6.55 -2.32
CA SER A 95 10.58 7.60 -3.13
C SER A 95 9.56 7.99 -4.21
N ASN A 96 9.89 7.86 -5.49
CA ASN A 96 8.93 7.98 -6.59
C ASN A 96 7.85 6.89 -6.56
N TYR A 97 8.17 5.73 -5.96
CA TYR A 97 7.26 4.58 -5.78
C TYR A 97 7.27 4.16 -4.30
N LEU A 98 6.30 3.32 -3.91
CA LEU A 98 6.38 2.62 -2.63
C LEU A 98 7.42 1.50 -2.76
N GLU A 99 8.55 1.65 -2.07
CA GLU A 99 9.66 0.69 -2.18
C GLU A 99 9.47 -0.48 -1.22
N SER A 100 8.95 -0.22 -0.02
CA SER A 100 8.68 -1.25 0.97
C SER A 100 7.52 -0.88 1.88
N ILE A 101 6.86 -1.90 2.41
CA ILE A 101 5.75 -1.80 3.35
C ILE A 101 5.82 -2.95 4.36
N GLY A 102 5.49 -2.64 5.60
CA GLY A 102 5.37 -3.60 6.70
C GLY A 102 4.27 -3.18 7.66
N VAL A 103 3.94 -4.10 8.58
CA VAL A 103 2.88 -3.93 9.58
C VAL A 103 3.44 -4.12 10.98
N TYR A 104 2.92 -3.35 11.93
CA TYR A 104 3.05 -3.64 13.35
C TYR A 104 1.87 -4.48 13.80
N LEU A 105 2.17 -5.59 14.49
CA LEU A 105 1.17 -6.49 15.05
C LEU A 105 1.11 -6.32 16.56
N GLN A 106 -0.11 -6.32 17.10
CA GLN A 106 -0.36 -6.47 18.52
C GLN A 106 -0.79 -7.91 18.79
N TYR A 107 -0.15 -8.51 19.80
CA TYR A 107 -0.43 -9.84 20.32
C TYR A 107 -1.05 -9.74 21.71
#